data_AF-A0A3D6B6S5-F1
#
_entry.id   AF-A0A3D6B6S5-F1
#
_cell.length_a   1.000
_cell.length_b   1.000
_cell.length_c   1.000
_cell.angle_alpha   90.00
_cell.angle_beta   90.00
_cell.angle_gamma   90.00
#
_symmetry.space_group_name_H-M   'P 1'
#
loop_
_entity.id
_entity.type
_entity.pdbx_description
1 polymer ?
#
loop_
_entity_poly.entity_id
_entity_poly.type
_entity_poly.pdbx_seq_one_letter_code
_entity_poly.pdbx_strand_id
1 'polypeptide(L)'
;MSQNPEKPYELRKITRIDIKGRKSHNKGTHGWQVRFQSPSDKSKDINQFFNDSKFGGKEKAIEAAKHFRDAMEIEYDPEHPGSLNTMRKTRNKSGFIGVHRTKRISRKKYGTYIYDVWQAHYPIEKNKHRSRAFSISKYGEEGALKLAIEWREEGIKKYKATFDKLFEPPSNINVKIWRYLDFTKFASLLVNKGLFFPRADKFNDQFEGSFSFANKKLRPLIYKTLKRNYTSEEFSKYIRILRKKVFISCWHLSEFESAGMWSLYSKTEEAICIQSTYAKMREILDVNINIGMVRYVDYEKEWIPENNILAPFLYKRQSFEHEQEIRAIISKSNSKTFLDIKNSDENLPDGIWVNLNLNRLIEKVYVAPNSANWFFELVQNVVSAYKLNVPVLRSSLEEEPFY
;
A
#
# COMPACT_ATOMS: atom_id res chain seq x y z
N MET A 1 -25.66 -18.76 -2.83
CA MET A 1 -25.77 -19.57 -1.59
C MET A 1 -26.62 -18.80 -0.62
N SER A 2 -27.69 -19.41 -0.11
CA SER A 2 -28.59 -18.77 0.84
C SER A 2 -27.83 -18.48 2.14
N GLN A 3 -27.87 -17.23 2.60
CA GLN A 3 -27.37 -16.87 3.92
C GLN A 3 -28.39 -17.39 4.93
N ASN A 4 -27.93 -18.17 5.91
CA ASN A 4 -28.75 -18.58 7.05
C ASN A 4 -29.01 -17.31 7.90
N PRO A 5 -30.25 -16.83 8.05
CA PRO A 5 -30.54 -15.50 8.58
C PRO A 5 -30.19 -15.30 10.07
N GLU A 6 -29.82 -16.36 10.81
CA GLU A 6 -29.49 -16.29 12.24
C GLU A 6 -27.99 -16.27 12.57
N LYS A 7 -27.10 -16.26 11.58
CA LYS A 7 -25.66 -16.37 11.85
C LYS A 7 -25.01 -14.99 12.09
N PRO A 8 -24.36 -14.74 13.25
CA PRO A 8 -23.65 -13.50 13.49
C PRO A 8 -22.62 -13.19 12.39
N TYR A 9 -22.56 -11.94 11.94
CA TYR A 9 -21.63 -11.51 10.89
C TYR A 9 -20.17 -11.83 11.22
N GLU A 10 -19.80 -11.77 12.50
CA GLU A 10 -18.47 -12.16 12.98
C GLU A 10 -18.08 -13.60 12.62
N LEU A 11 -19.06 -14.49 12.45
CA LEU A 11 -18.86 -15.89 12.10
C LEU A 11 -19.01 -16.14 10.59
N ARG A 12 -19.14 -15.10 9.75
CA ARG A 12 -19.14 -15.27 8.28
C ARG A 12 -17.96 -16.13 7.86
N LYS A 13 -18.21 -17.05 6.91
CA LYS A 13 -17.24 -18.06 6.43
C LYS A 13 -16.74 -19.09 7.46
N ILE A 14 -17.17 -19.03 8.72
CA ILE A 14 -16.77 -19.98 9.79
C ILE A 14 -17.96 -20.85 10.21
N THR A 15 -17.90 -22.17 10.05
CA THR A 15 -18.99 -23.09 10.42
C THR A 15 -18.53 -24.03 11.54
N ARG A 16 -19.36 -24.22 12.58
CA ARG A 16 -19.12 -25.24 13.59
C ARG A 16 -19.37 -26.63 12.99
N ILE A 17 -18.46 -27.58 13.26
CA ILE A 17 -18.60 -28.98 12.88
C ILE A 17 -18.53 -29.82 14.14
N ASP A 18 -19.62 -30.54 14.42
CA ASP A 18 -19.74 -31.49 15.52
C ASP A 18 -20.26 -32.83 14.97
N ILE A 19 -19.33 -33.71 14.64
CA ILE A 19 -19.64 -35.05 14.11
C ILE A 19 -19.45 -36.05 15.23
N LYS A 20 -20.54 -36.67 15.70
CA LYS A 20 -20.49 -37.76 16.68
C LYS A 20 -19.77 -38.98 16.10
N GLY A 21 -18.93 -39.62 16.89
CA GLY A 21 -18.26 -40.86 16.51
C GLY A 21 -19.27 -41.99 16.31
N ARG A 22 -19.11 -42.78 15.24
CA ARG A 22 -20.01 -43.91 14.92
C ARG A 22 -19.82 -45.14 15.84
N LYS A 23 -18.76 -45.19 16.67
CA LYS A 23 -18.43 -46.30 17.58
C LYS A 23 -17.79 -45.75 18.88
N SER A 24 -17.85 -46.50 19.99
CA SER A 24 -17.36 -46.06 21.31
C SER A 24 -15.89 -45.64 21.36
N HIS A 25 -15.05 -46.17 20.45
CA HIS A 25 -13.62 -45.88 20.37
C HIS A 25 -13.28 -44.72 19.42
N ASN A 26 -14.24 -44.23 18.63
CA ASN A 26 -13.99 -43.16 17.67
C ASN A 26 -14.43 -41.83 18.30
N LYS A 27 -13.47 -41.05 18.81
CA LYS A 27 -13.76 -39.71 19.34
C LYS A 27 -14.31 -38.86 18.19
N GLY A 28 -15.48 -38.24 18.40
CA GLY A 28 -16.12 -37.40 17.39
C GLY A 28 -15.21 -36.29 16.87
N THR A 29 -15.51 -35.73 15.70
CA THR A 29 -14.79 -34.57 15.17
C THR A 29 -15.49 -33.30 15.58
N HIS A 30 -14.82 -32.52 16.43
CA HIS A 30 -15.32 -31.27 16.99
C HIS A 30 -14.35 -30.14 16.64
N GLY A 31 -14.87 -29.08 16.02
CA GLY A 31 -14.04 -27.95 15.61
C GLY A 31 -14.77 -26.94 14.73
N TRP A 32 -14.00 -25.99 14.22
CA TRP A 32 -14.49 -24.90 13.38
C TRP A 32 -13.89 -24.99 11.98
N GLN A 33 -14.71 -24.80 10.96
CA GLN A 33 -14.32 -24.89 9.55
C GLN A 33 -14.43 -23.51 8.89
N VAL A 34 -13.32 -23.00 8.36
CA VAL A 34 -13.27 -21.76 7.59
C VAL A 34 -13.30 -22.09 6.09
N ARG A 35 -14.24 -21.50 5.35
CA ARG A 35 -14.43 -21.75 3.91
C ARG A 35 -14.44 -20.49 3.08
N PHE A 36 -13.60 -20.44 2.05
CA PHE A 36 -13.70 -19.46 0.96
C PHE A 36 -13.94 -20.21 -0.33
N GLN A 37 -14.95 -19.79 -1.08
CA GLN A 37 -15.27 -20.39 -2.38
C GLN A 37 -14.91 -19.41 -3.48
N SER A 38 -14.23 -19.91 -4.51
CA SER A 38 -13.98 -19.13 -5.70
C SER A 38 -15.20 -19.21 -6.63
N PRO A 39 -15.78 -18.07 -7.04
CA PRO A 39 -16.90 -18.06 -7.98
C PRO A 39 -16.54 -18.67 -9.35
N SER A 40 -15.26 -18.66 -9.71
CA SER A 40 -14.77 -19.00 -11.06
C SER A 40 -13.90 -20.25 -11.12
N ASP A 41 -13.36 -20.74 -10.00
CA ASP A 41 -12.40 -21.85 -9.99
C ASP A 41 -12.43 -22.65 -8.68
N LYS A 42 -13.19 -23.75 -8.65
CA LYS A 42 -13.30 -24.63 -7.47
C LYS A 42 -11.95 -25.18 -6.96
N SER A 43 -10.91 -25.24 -7.79
CA SER A 43 -9.57 -25.68 -7.34
C SER A 43 -8.90 -24.70 -6.39
N LYS A 44 -9.43 -23.48 -6.31
CA LYS A 44 -9.03 -22.40 -5.39
C LYS A 44 -9.94 -22.31 -4.17
N ASP A 45 -10.90 -23.20 -4.01
CA ASP A 45 -11.69 -23.26 -2.78
C ASP A 45 -10.77 -23.57 -1.60
N ILE A 46 -10.90 -22.74 -0.57
CA ILE A 46 -10.13 -22.85 0.65
C ILE A 46 -11.02 -23.46 1.70
N ASN A 47 -10.53 -24.53 2.32
CA ASN A 47 -11.19 -25.21 3.41
C ASN A 47 -10.17 -25.53 4.50
N GLN A 48 -10.25 -24.82 5.62
CA GLN A 48 -9.34 -24.98 6.74
C GLN A 48 -10.12 -25.36 8.00
N PHE A 49 -9.69 -26.43 8.67
CA PHE A 49 -10.32 -26.92 9.90
C PHE A 49 -9.47 -26.63 11.14
N PHE A 50 -10.12 -26.17 12.20
CA PHE A 50 -9.56 -25.82 13.50
C PHE A 50 -10.16 -26.75 14.55
N ASN A 51 -9.41 -27.78 14.93
CA ASN A 51 -9.88 -28.84 15.84
C ASN A 51 -9.81 -28.39 17.31
N ASP A 52 -10.88 -28.62 18.08
CA ASP A 52 -10.95 -28.18 19.48
C ASP A 52 -9.82 -28.74 20.35
N SER A 53 -9.49 -30.02 20.21
CA SER A 53 -8.46 -30.65 21.05
C SER A 53 -7.07 -30.12 20.73
N LYS A 54 -6.79 -29.75 19.47
CA LYS A 54 -5.50 -29.17 19.07
C LYS A 54 -5.31 -27.73 19.54
N PHE A 55 -6.39 -26.96 19.61
CA PHE A 55 -6.34 -25.55 20.02
C PHE A 55 -6.65 -25.34 21.50
N GLY A 56 -6.90 -26.40 22.27
CA GLY A 56 -7.11 -26.32 23.72
C GLY A 56 -8.54 -25.93 24.12
N GLY A 57 -9.52 -26.30 23.30
CA GLY A 57 -10.94 -26.11 23.57
C GLY A 57 -11.69 -25.37 22.46
N LYS A 58 -13.02 -25.36 22.58
CA LYS A 58 -13.94 -24.73 21.60
C LYS A 58 -13.68 -23.23 21.42
N GLU A 59 -13.38 -22.53 22.50
CA GLU A 59 -13.16 -21.07 22.53
C GLU A 59 -11.86 -20.67 21.82
N LYS A 60 -10.75 -21.31 22.16
CA LYS A 60 -9.46 -21.08 21.50
C LYS A 60 -9.48 -21.50 20.03
N ALA A 61 -10.23 -22.56 19.69
CA ALA A 61 -10.40 -22.99 18.31
C ALA A 61 -11.21 -21.99 17.46
N ILE A 62 -12.27 -21.38 18.02
CA ILE A 62 -13.02 -20.34 17.29
C ILE A 62 -12.20 -19.07 17.13
N GLU A 63 -11.41 -18.68 18.12
CA GLU A 63 -10.51 -17.54 18.05
C GLU A 63 -9.46 -17.73 16.94
N ALA A 64 -8.79 -18.89 16.92
CA ALA A 64 -7.85 -19.23 15.86
C ALA A 64 -8.50 -19.25 14.46
N ALA A 65 -9.75 -19.75 14.36
CA ALA A 65 -10.52 -19.73 13.13
C ALA A 65 -10.89 -18.29 12.69
N LYS A 66 -11.23 -17.40 13.64
CA LYS A 66 -11.49 -15.98 13.39
C LYS A 66 -10.24 -15.29 12.86
N HIS A 67 -9.10 -15.39 13.55
CA HIS A 67 -7.84 -14.80 13.11
C HIS A 67 -7.41 -15.28 11.72
N PHE A 68 -7.50 -16.59 11.45
CA PHE A 68 -7.22 -17.11 10.12
C PHE A 68 -8.21 -16.59 9.08
N ARG A 69 -9.51 -16.53 9.38
CA ARG A 69 -10.52 -15.98 8.47
C ARG A 69 -10.23 -14.51 8.15
N ASP A 70 -9.94 -13.70 9.15
CA ASP A 70 -9.67 -12.27 8.98
C ASP A 70 -8.40 -12.05 8.14
N ALA A 71 -7.32 -12.77 8.45
CA ALA A 71 -6.09 -12.74 7.65
C ALA A 71 -6.33 -13.18 6.20
N MET A 72 -7.09 -14.26 6.01
CA MET A 72 -7.45 -14.74 4.68
C MET A 72 -8.36 -13.75 3.94
N GLU A 73 -9.25 -13.01 4.59
CA GLU A 73 -10.06 -12.00 3.90
C GLU A 73 -9.24 -10.84 3.37
N ILE A 74 -8.20 -10.44 4.10
CA ILE A 74 -7.24 -9.42 3.67
C ILE A 74 -6.37 -9.96 2.52
N GLU A 75 -5.86 -11.18 2.66
CA GLU A 75 -4.89 -11.76 1.73
C GLU A 75 -5.53 -12.29 0.43
N TYR A 76 -6.72 -12.87 0.56
CA TYR A 76 -7.46 -13.54 -0.52
C TYR A 76 -8.34 -12.59 -1.33
N ASP A 77 -8.42 -11.29 -1.00
CA ASP A 77 -9.37 -10.35 -1.65
C ASP A 77 -9.41 -10.61 -3.18
N PRO A 78 -10.52 -11.20 -3.69
CA PRO A 78 -10.62 -11.61 -5.09
C PRO A 78 -10.58 -10.41 -6.04
N GLU A 79 -10.76 -9.19 -5.51
CA GLU A 79 -10.71 -7.93 -6.24
C GLU A 79 -9.39 -7.17 -6.04
N HIS A 80 -8.44 -7.67 -5.22
CA HIS A 80 -7.12 -7.04 -5.06
C HIS A 80 -6.25 -7.23 -6.32
N PRO A 81 -5.76 -6.14 -6.95
CA PRO A 81 -4.93 -6.22 -8.15
C PRO A 81 -3.50 -6.75 -7.93
N GLY A 82 -3.15 -7.20 -6.72
CA GLY A 82 -1.81 -7.62 -6.29
C GLY A 82 -1.51 -9.12 -6.40
N SER A 83 -2.47 -9.97 -6.81
CA SER A 83 -2.14 -11.37 -7.11
C SER A 83 -1.11 -11.41 -8.24
N LEU A 84 0.11 -11.85 -7.92
CA LEU A 84 1.17 -12.26 -8.84
C LEU A 84 0.74 -13.52 -9.64
N ASN A 85 -0.40 -13.43 -10.32
CA ASN A 85 -0.84 -14.36 -11.34
C ASN A 85 -0.86 -13.64 -12.68
N THR A 86 0.30 -13.17 -13.11
CA THR A 86 0.63 -13.12 -14.53
C THR A 86 0.92 -14.53 -15.02
N MET A 87 -0.06 -15.45 -14.95
CA MET A 87 -0.03 -16.66 -15.79
C MET A 87 -1.42 -17.21 -16.09
N ARG A 88 -1.70 -17.21 -17.41
CA ARG A 88 -2.47 -18.16 -18.22
C ARG A 88 -3.76 -18.72 -17.62
N LYS A 89 -4.85 -17.96 -17.72
CA LYS A 89 -6.17 -18.55 -17.97
C LYS A 89 -6.90 -17.72 -19.00
N THR A 90 -6.96 -18.20 -20.25
CA THR A 90 -7.70 -17.54 -21.31
C THR A 90 -8.83 -18.42 -21.81
N ARG A 91 -10.06 -17.93 -21.63
CA ARG A 91 -11.23 -18.30 -22.44
C ARG A 91 -11.18 -17.68 -23.86
N ASN A 92 -10.16 -16.89 -24.18
CA ASN A 92 -9.97 -16.25 -25.49
C ASN A 92 -8.86 -16.94 -26.30
N LYS A 93 -8.96 -16.91 -27.64
CA LYS A 93 -8.01 -17.55 -28.58
C LYS A 93 -6.68 -16.79 -28.71
N SER A 94 -6.53 -15.63 -28.08
CA SER A 94 -5.35 -14.78 -28.20
C SER A 94 -4.22 -15.11 -27.22
N GLY A 95 -4.50 -15.84 -26.13
CA GLY A 95 -3.50 -16.14 -25.10
C GLY A 95 -3.21 -14.99 -24.12
N PHE A 96 -3.79 -13.80 -24.35
CA PHE A 96 -3.62 -12.61 -23.50
C PHE A 96 -4.98 -12.17 -22.92
N ILE A 97 -5.10 -12.15 -21.60
CA ILE A 97 -6.33 -11.72 -20.91
C ILE A 97 -6.66 -10.28 -21.31
N GLY A 98 -7.88 -10.00 -21.76
CA GLY A 98 -8.33 -8.64 -22.09
C GLY A 98 -7.79 -8.07 -23.41
N VAL A 99 -7.07 -8.87 -24.20
CA VAL A 99 -6.65 -8.56 -25.57
C VAL A 99 -7.24 -9.61 -26.49
N HIS A 100 -7.94 -9.23 -27.56
CA HIS A 100 -8.52 -10.18 -28.52
C HIS A 100 -8.59 -9.59 -29.92
N ARG A 101 -8.56 -10.45 -30.93
CA ARG A 101 -8.78 -10.06 -32.32
C ARG A 101 -10.29 -9.90 -32.58
N THR A 102 -10.65 -8.84 -33.29
CA THR A 102 -12.04 -8.57 -33.71
C THR A 102 -12.07 -7.81 -35.03
N LYS A 103 -13.23 -7.74 -35.67
CA LYS A 103 -13.45 -6.98 -36.90
C LYS A 103 -14.19 -5.67 -36.57
N ARG A 104 -13.70 -4.55 -37.09
CA ARG A 104 -14.38 -3.25 -37.00
C ARG A 104 -14.92 -2.83 -38.35
N ILE A 105 -16.04 -2.11 -38.28
CA ILE A 105 -16.76 -1.62 -39.45
C ILE A 105 -16.55 -0.11 -39.52
N SER A 106 -16.09 0.39 -40.66
CA SER A 106 -16.03 1.81 -40.98
C SER A 106 -17.00 2.11 -42.11
N ARG A 107 -17.95 3.01 -41.87
CA ARG A 107 -18.86 3.51 -42.92
C ARG A 107 -18.18 4.68 -43.63
N LYS A 108 -17.96 4.55 -44.94
CA LYS A 108 -17.46 5.61 -45.82
C LYS A 108 -18.55 6.01 -46.80
N LYS A 109 -18.39 7.17 -47.44
CA LYS A 109 -19.33 7.75 -48.42
C LYS A 109 -19.73 6.79 -49.56
N TYR A 110 -18.87 5.83 -49.90
CA TYR A 110 -19.07 4.88 -51.00
C TYR A 110 -19.10 3.40 -50.58
N GLY A 111 -19.34 3.10 -49.30
CA GLY A 111 -19.50 1.71 -48.85
C GLY A 111 -19.03 1.43 -47.42
N THR A 112 -19.26 0.19 -46.99
CA THR A 112 -18.87 -0.31 -45.67
C THR A 112 -17.56 -1.09 -45.78
N TYR A 113 -16.53 -0.65 -45.05
CA TYR A 113 -15.23 -1.31 -45.01
C TYR A 113 -15.04 -2.06 -43.69
N ILE A 114 -14.78 -3.37 -43.77
CA ILE A 114 -14.53 -4.24 -42.62
C ILE A 114 -13.04 -4.50 -42.53
N TYR A 115 -12.43 -4.26 -41.37
CA TYR A 115 -11.01 -4.49 -41.15
C TYR A 115 -10.75 -5.18 -39.81
N ASP A 116 -9.70 -6.01 -39.77
CA ASP A 116 -9.25 -6.68 -38.56
C ASP A 116 -8.46 -5.74 -37.65
N VAL A 117 -8.71 -5.88 -36.35
CA VAL A 117 -8.00 -5.17 -35.28
C VAL A 117 -7.65 -6.10 -34.13
N TRP A 118 -6.57 -5.78 -33.44
CA TRP A 118 -6.33 -6.22 -32.08
C TRP A 118 -6.96 -5.22 -31.11
N GLN A 119 -7.91 -5.68 -30.29
CA GLN A 119 -8.60 -4.85 -29.31
C GLN A 119 -8.15 -5.21 -27.89
N ALA A 120 -7.76 -4.18 -27.14
CA ALA A 120 -7.37 -4.27 -25.74
C ALA A 120 -8.35 -3.52 -24.85
N HIS A 121 -8.53 -4.01 -23.63
CA HIS A 121 -9.34 -3.40 -22.59
C HIS A 121 -8.52 -3.26 -21.32
N TYR A 122 -8.82 -2.35 -20.40
CA TYR A 122 -8.36 -2.38 -19.01
C TYR A 122 -9.36 -1.66 -18.09
N PRO A 123 -9.48 -2.08 -16.81
CA PRO A 123 -10.41 -1.47 -15.86
C PRO A 123 -9.96 -0.05 -15.47
N ILE A 124 -10.91 0.84 -15.18
CA ILE A 124 -10.64 2.21 -14.69
C ILE A 124 -11.26 2.41 -13.30
N GLU A 125 -12.47 1.90 -13.10
CA GLU A 125 -13.22 1.92 -11.83
C GLU A 125 -14.09 0.65 -11.75
N LYS A 126 -14.78 0.42 -10.62
CA LYS A 126 -15.76 -0.65 -10.49
C LYS A 126 -16.77 -0.59 -11.65
N ASN A 127 -16.84 -1.67 -12.43
CA ASN A 127 -17.69 -1.82 -13.62
C ASN A 127 -17.39 -0.89 -14.82
N LYS A 128 -16.32 -0.08 -14.79
CA LYS A 128 -15.89 0.76 -15.93
C LYS A 128 -14.57 0.28 -16.50
N HIS A 129 -14.48 0.25 -17.82
CA HIS A 129 -13.26 -0.14 -18.54
C HIS A 129 -12.97 0.83 -19.69
N ARG A 130 -11.68 1.02 -19.97
CA ARG A 130 -11.20 1.69 -21.18
C ARG A 130 -10.90 0.62 -22.22
N SER A 131 -11.12 0.94 -23.49
CA SER A 131 -10.78 0.05 -24.59
C SER A 131 -10.10 0.82 -25.73
N ARG A 132 -9.21 0.14 -26.45
CA ARG A 132 -8.54 0.68 -27.63
C ARG A 132 -8.30 -0.43 -28.63
N ALA A 133 -8.40 -0.09 -29.92
CA ALA A 133 -8.17 -1.02 -31.02
C ALA A 133 -6.99 -0.58 -31.87
N PHE A 134 -6.23 -1.56 -32.35
CA PHE A 134 -5.01 -1.40 -33.13
C PHE A 134 -5.19 -2.14 -34.47
N SER A 135 -5.09 -1.40 -35.57
CA SER A 135 -5.39 -1.91 -36.92
C SER A 135 -4.29 -2.83 -37.44
N ILE A 136 -4.67 -4.05 -37.87
CA ILE A 136 -3.73 -5.01 -38.46
C ILE A 136 -3.21 -4.51 -39.80
N SER A 137 -4.06 -3.89 -40.62
CA SER A 137 -3.63 -3.32 -41.91
C SER A 137 -2.61 -2.18 -41.77
N LYS A 138 -2.55 -1.52 -40.60
CA LYS A 138 -1.61 -0.43 -40.34
C LYS A 138 -0.30 -0.90 -39.69
N TYR A 139 -0.36 -1.86 -38.77
CA TYR A 139 0.77 -2.23 -37.93
C TYR A 139 1.26 -3.67 -38.13
N GLY A 140 0.66 -4.42 -39.06
CA GLY A 140 0.87 -5.86 -39.18
C GLY A 140 0.23 -6.64 -38.03
N GLU A 141 0.18 -7.97 -38.15
CA GLU A 141 -0.41 -8.85 -37.12
C GLU A 141 0.35 -8.74 -35.79
N GLU A 142 1.67 -8.95 -35.82
CA GLU A 142 2.52 -8.92 -34.63
C GLU A 142 2.65 -7.53 -34.02
N GLY A 143 2.79 -6.49 -34.85
CA GLY A 143 2.91 -5.11 -34.38
C GLY A 143 1.62 -4.59 -33.74
N ALA A 144 0.45 -4.92 -34.30
CA ALA A 144 -0.84 -4.58 -33.70
C ALA A 144 -1.07 -5.32 -32.38
N LEU A 145 -0.68 -6.61 -32.29
CA LEU A 145 -0.76 -7.39 -31.06
C LEU A 145 0.15 -6.81 -29.97
N LYS A 146 1.40 -6.49 -30.30
CA LYS A 146 2.37 -5.90 -29.37
C LYS A 146 1.86 -4.58 -28.78
N LEU A 147 1.40 -3.66 -29.63
CA LEU A 147 0.84 -2.38 -29.18
C LEU A 147 -0.40 -2.56 -28.28
N ALA A 148 -1.24 -3.55 -28.57
CA ALA A 148 -2.41 -3.86 -27.75
C ALA A 148 -2.04 -4.38 -26.36
N ILE A 149 -0.97 -5.19 -26.27
CA ILE A 149 -0.43 -5.68 -24.99
C ILE A 149 0.18 -4.53 -24.20
N GLU A 150 1.11 -3.77 -24.79
CA GLU A 150 1.80 -2.65 -24.13
C GLU A 150 0.79 -1.62 -23.58
N TRP A 151 -0.20 -1.22 -24.39
CA TRP A 151 -1.21 -0.26 -23.97
C TRP A 151 -2.07 -0.78 -22.81
N ARG A 152 -2.39 -2.07 -22.81
CA ARG A 152 -3.12 -2.69 -21.70
C ARG A 152 -2.26 -2.78 -20.45
N GLU A 153 -0.99 -3.15 -20.56
CA GLU A 153 -0.06 -3.23 -19.43
C GLU A 153 0.12 -1.87 -18.77
N GLU A 154 0.30 -0.81 -19.56
CA GLU A 154 0.33 0.57 -19.05
C GLU A 154 -0.98 0.96 -18.35
N GLY A 155 -2.12 0.64 -18.96
CA GLY A 155 -3.44 0.93 -18.40
C GLY A 155 -3.71 0.16 -17.10
N ILE A 156 -3.32 -1.11 -17.03
CA ILE A 156 -3.35 -1.90 -15.80
C ILE A 156 -2.41 -1.30 -14.77
N LYS A 157 -1.19 -0.91 -15.13
CA LYS A 157 -0.24 -0.28 -14.20
C LYS A 157 -0.84 0.99 -13.59
N LYS A 158 -1.50 1.84 -14.40
CA LYS A 158 -2.22 3.04 -13.95
C LYS A 158 -3.41 2.68 -13.05
N TYR A 159 -4.24 1.73 -13.45
CA TYR A 159 -5.38 1.26 -12.65
C TYR A 159 -4.93 0.69 -11.31
N LYS A 160 -3.90 -0.17 -11.30
CA LYS A 160 -3.30 -0.72 -10.08
C LYS A 160 -2.72 0.38 -9.19
N ALA A 161 -2.07 1.38 -9.77
CA ALA A 161 -1.59 2.54 -9.02
C ALA A 161 -2.74 3.41 -8.45
N THR A 162 -3.96 3.30 -9.00
CA THR A 162 -5.14 4.04 -8.55
C THR A 162 -5.99 3.23 -7.54
N PHE A 163 -5.89 1.90 -7.55
CA PHE A 163 -6.75 0.96 -6.80
C PHE A 163 -5.98 -0.03 -5.91
N ASP A 164 -4.69 0.18 -5.70
CA ASP A 164 -4.03 -0.45 -4.58
C ASP A 164 -4.58 0.22 -3.33
N LYS A 165 -5.54 -0.43 -2.65
CA LYS A 165 -6.18 0.10 -1.43
C LYS A 165 -5.12 0.63 -0.46
N LEU A 166 -3.92 0.05 -0.48
CA LEU A 166 -2.79 0.47 0.32
C LEU A 166 -2.43 1.96 0.18
N PHE A 167 -2.52 2.53 -1.02
CA PHE A 167 -2.15 3.92 -1.36
C PHE A 167 -3.35 4.80 -1.72
N GLU A 168 -4.54 4.50 -1.18
CA GLU A 168 -5.71 5.36 -1.35
C GLU A 168 -5.42 6.79 -0.84
N PRO A 169 -5.82 7.83 -1.60
CA PRO A 169 -5.69 9.20 -1.14
C PRO A 169 -6.59 9.46 0.07
N PRO A 170 -6.30 10.49 0.89
CA PRO A 170 -7.25 10.96 1.89
C PRO A 170 -8.55 11.40 1.22
N SER A 171 -9.66 11.32 1.96
CA SER A 171 -10.99 11.71 1.47
C SER A 171 -11.02 13.17 0.99
N ASN A 172 -10.31 14.06 1.69
CA ASN A 172 -10.03 15.42 1.26
C ASN A 172 -8.59 15.50 0.72
N ILE A 173 -8.41 15.66 -0.59
CA ILE A 173 -7.08 15.79 -1.20
C ILE A 173 -6.38 17.11 -0.83
N ASN A 174 -7.10 18.12 -0.34
CA ASN A 174 -6.54 19.39 0.08
C ASN A 174 -6.23 19.43 1.58
N VAL A 175 -6.40 18.32 2.30
CA VAL A 175 -6.00 18.19 3.70
C VAL A 175 -4.54 18.60 3.88
N LYS A 176 -4.27 19.32 4.97
CA LYS A 176 -2.91 19.75 5.29
C LYS A 176 -2.07 18.56 5.75
N ILE A 177 -0.79 18.66 5.41
CA ILE A 177 0.25 17.75 5.83
C ILE A 177 1.41 18.56 6.40
N TRP A 178 2.02 18.03 7.46
CA TRP A 178 2.99 18.74 8.27
C TRP A 178 4.27 17.93 8.37
N ARG A 179 5.42 18.56 8.21
CA ARG A 179 6.72 17.94 8.44
C ARG A 179 7.45 18.70 9.54
N TYR A 180 7.55 18.06 10.69
CA TYR A 180 8.29 18.56 11.84
C TYR A 180 9.77 18.16 11.71
N LEU A 181 10.67 19.10 11.96
CA LEU A 181 12.12 18.92 11.81
C LEU A 181 12.91 19.97 12.61
N ASP A 182 14.19 19.72 12.85
CA ASP A 182 15.11 20.70 13.42
C ASP A 182 15.65 21.67 12.35
N PHE A 183 16.22 22.80 12.78
CA PHE A 183 16.81 23.80 11.88
C PHE A 183 17.86 23.21 10.92
N THR A 184 18.68 22.24 11.36
CA THR A 184 19.73 21.67 10.51
C THR A 184 19.16 20.88 9.34
N LYS A 185 18.09 20.11 9.57
CA LYS A 185 17.34 19.41 8.52
C LYS A 185 16.61 20.39 7.61
N PHE A 186 16.12 21.51 8.14
CA PHE A 186 15.48 22.56 7.33
C PHE A 186 16.49 23.18 6.36
N ALA A 187 17.64 23.62 6.88
CA ALA A 187 18.72 24.16 6.08
C ALA A 187 19.19 23.16 5.02
N SER A 188 19.35 21.89 5.39
CA SER A 188 19.70 20.81 4.45
C SER A 188 18.68 20.65 3.31
N LEU A 189 17.38 20.72 3.62
CA LEU A 189 16.29 20.71 2.63
C LEU A 189 16.38 21.89 1.66
N LEU A 190 16.69 23.10 2.16
CA LEU A 190 16.84 24.30 1.33
C LEU A 190 18.07 24.22 0.42
N VAL A 191 19.23 23.81 0.98
CA VAL A 191 20.49 23.64 0.24
C VAL A 191 20.33 22.63 -0.90
N ASN A 192 19.71 21.49 -0.62
CA ASN A 192 19.52 20.43 -1.60
C ASN A 192 18.32 20.65 -2.52
N LYS A 193 17.49 21.67 -2.26
CA LYS A 193 16.28 22.01 -3.06
C LYS A 193 15.38 20.78 -3.26
N GLY A 194 15.10 20.05 -2.18
CA GLY A 194 14.44 18.76 -2.31
C GLY A 194 14.00 18.14 -0.99
N LEU A 195 13.38 16.98 -1.07
CA LEU A 195 13.06 16.18 0.11
C LEU A 195 14.06 15.05 0.26
N PHE A 196 14.54 14.85 1.49
CA PHE A 196 15.35 13.69 1.84
C PHE A 196 14.45 12.52 2.21
N PHE A 197 14.73 11.35 1.62
CA PHE A 197 14.09 10.08 1.88
C PHE A 197 15.12 9.13 2.53
N PRO A 198 15.15 9.00 3.86
CA PRO A 198 15.97 7.99 4.53
C PRO A 198 15.55 6.58 4.12
N ARG A 199 16.52 5.67 4.12
CA ARG A 199 16.31 4.23 3.89
C ARG A 199 15.55 3.63 5.08
N ALA A 200 14.61 2.73 4.83
CA ALA A 200 13.67 2.25 5.84
C ALA A 200 14.34 1.44 6.98
N ASP A 201 15.51 0.85 6.75
CA ASP A 201 16.32 0.20 7.80
C ASP A 201 17.07 1.19 8.71
N LYS A 202 17.04 2.49 8.40
CA LYS A 202 17.67 3.57 9.20
C LYS A 202 16.71 4.28 10.14
N PHE A 203 15.47 3.83 10.20
CA PHE A 203 14.46 4.37 11.11
C PHE A 203 14.73 3.92 12.55
N ASN A 204 14.38 4.76 13.52
CA ASN A 204 14.58 4.47 14.93
C ASN A 204 13.68 3.32 15.43
N ASP A 205 12.43 3.25 14.93
CA ASP A 205 11.54 2.14 15.26
C ASP A 205 11.91 0.91 14.43
N GLN A 206 12.42 -0.13 15.12
CA GLN A 206 12.82 -1.39 14.51
C GLN A 206 11.66 -2.16 13.86
N PHE A 207 10.42 -1.88 14.26
CA PHE A 207 9.20 -2.48 13.69
C PHE A 207 8.76 -1.81 12.38
N GLU A 208 9.36 -0.69 11.99
CA GLU A 208 9.03 -0.05 10.72
C GLU A 208 9.59 -0.83 9.52
N GLY A 209 8.69 -1.21 8.61
CA GLY A 209 9.00 -2.15 7.54
C GLY A 209 9.01 -3.61 8.00
N SER A 210 8.39 -3.95 9.15
CA SER A 210 8.17 -5.32 9.59
C SER A 210 6.70 -5.74 9.49
N PHE A 211 6.48 -7.06 9.56
CA PHE A 211 5.13 -7.63 9.67
C PHE A 211 4.76 -7.88 11.14
N SER A 212 3.48 -8.12 11.40
CA SER A 212 2.95 -8.35 12.74
C SER A 212 3.33 -9.73 13.30
N PHE A 213 3.13 -9.94 14.61
CA PHE A 213 3.25 -11.26 15.20
C PHE A 213 2.16 -12.21 14.71
N ALA A 214 0.97 -11.70 14.39
CA ALA A 214 -0.07 -12.50 13.74
C ALA A 214 0.39 -13.01 12.37
N ASN A 215 1.14 -12.21 11.59
CA ASN A 215 1.78 -12.69 10.37
C ASN A 215 2.70 -13.88 10.66
N LYS A 216 3.62 -13.75 11.61
CA LYS A 216 4.53 -14.85 11.98
C LYS A 216 3.78 -16.14 12.37
N LYS A 217 2.72 -16.02 13.16
CA LYS A 217 1.92 -17.17 13.66
C LYS A 217 1.13 -17.86 12.53
N LEU A 218 0.48 -17.08 11.65
CA LEU A 218 -0.45 -17.60 10.64
C LEU A 218 0.20 -17.93 9.29
N ARG A 219 1.37 -17.34 8.97
CA ARG A 219 2.04 -17.48 7.67
C ARG A 219 2.21 -18.93 7.20
N PRO A 220 2.69 -19.89 8.04
CA PRO A 220 2.82 -21.28 7.58
C PRO A 220 1.50 -21.89 7.10
N LEU A 221 0.41 -21.60 7.82
CA LEU A 221 -0.92 -22.11 7.49
C LEU A 221 -1.49 -21.43 6.23
N ILE A 222 -1.37 -20.11 6.14
CA ILE A 222 -1.84 -19.33 4.99
C ILE A 222 -1.06 -19.72 3.72
N TYR A 223 0.26 -19.87 3.80
CA TYR A 223 1.08 -20.21 2.63
C TYR A 223 0.76 -21.60 2.10
N LYS A 224 0.60 -22.57 3.01
CA LYS A 224 0.14 -23.92 2.66
C LYS A 224 -1.25 -23.87 2.02
N THR A 225 -2.16 -23.08 2.57
CA THR A 225 -3.54 -22.96 2.07
C THR A 225 -3.58 -22.33 0.68
N LEU A 226 -2.84 -21.25 0.48
CA LEU A 226 -2.73 -20.54 -0.80
C LEU A 226 -1.80 -21.23 -1.80
N LYS A 227 -1.15 -22.33 -1.40
CA LYS A 227 -0.17 -23.07 -2.21
C LYS A 227 0.93 -22.15 -2.76
N ARG A 228 1.44 -21.26 -1.91
CA ARG A 228 2.57 -20.38 -2.27
C ARG A 228 3.79 -21.24 -2.58
N ASN A 229 4.54 -20.82 -3.60
CA ASN A 229 5.73 -21.52 -4.09
C ASN A 229 7.02 -21.09 -3.36
N TYR A 230 6.89 -20.60 -2.13
CA TYR A 230 7.99 -20.13 -1.29
C TYR A 230 7.64 -20.29 0.18
N THR A 231 8.68 -20.35 1.00
CA THR A 231 8.64 -20.57 2.44
C THR A 231 8.53 -19.26 3.22
N SER A 232 8.16 -19.37 4.50
CA SER A 232 8.11 -18.24 5.42
C SER A 232 9.48 -17.58 5.59
N GLU A 233 10.54 -18.40 5.58
CA GLU A 233 11.93 -18.03 5.75
C GLU A 233 12.47 -17.24 4.55
N GLU A 234 12.19 -17.72 3.33
CA GLU A 234 12.53 -17.03 2.08
C GLU A 234 11.87 -15.65 2.03
N PHE A 235 10.58 -15.56 2.37
CA PHE A 235 9.87 -14.28 2.43
C PHE A 235 10.46 -13.35 3.49
N SER A 236 10.79 -13.87 4.68
CA SER A 236 11.39 -13.07 5.74
C SER A 236 12.76 -12.52 5.36
N LYS A 237 13.58 -13.31 4.66
CA LYS A 237 14.87 -12.87 4.11
C LYS A 237 14.67 -11.78 3.06
N TYR A 238 13.70 -11.95 2.16
CA TYR A 238 13.35 -10.94 1.16
C TYR A 238 12.99 -9.60 1.78
N ILE A 239 12.12 -9.59 2.79
CA ILE A 239 11.68 -8.34 3.45
C ILE A 239 12.83 -7.61 4.14
N ARG A 240 13.78 -8.34 4.76
CA ARG A 240 14.99 -7.73 5.32
C ARG A 240 15.84 -7.03 4.26
N ILE A 241 15.98 -7.63 3.08
CA ILE A 241 16.68 -7.01 1.95
C ILE A 241 15.90 -5.81 1.42
N LEU A 242 14.57 -5.93 1.32
CA LEU A 242 13.70 -4.87 0.83
C LEU A 242 13.76 -3.60 1.71
N ARG A 243 13.89 -3.74 3.04
CA ARG A 243 14.09 -2.59 3.93
C ARG A 243 15.32 -1.74 3.57
N LYS A 244 16.36 -2.35 2.97
CA LYS A 244 17.56 -1.67 2.46
C LYS A 244 17.38 -1.11 1.04
N LYS A 245 16.21 -1.24 0.43
CA LYS A 245 15.90 -0.78 -0.93
C LYS A 245 14.68 0.15 -0.98
N VAL A 246 14.06 0.42 0.17
CA VAL A 246 12.90 1.28 0.32
C VAL A 246 13.31 2.55 1.04
N PHE A 247 12.91 3.69 0.48
CA PHE A 247 13.21 5.03 0.99
C PHE A 247 11.91 5.77 1.23
N ILE A 248 11.79 6.43 2.39
CA ILE A 248 10.50 6.92 2.89
C ILE A 248 10.64 8.36 3.37
N SER A 249 9.70 9.22 2.99
CA SER A 249 9.50 10.54 3.58
C SER A 249 8.16 10.59 4.30
N CYS A 250 8.18 10.74 5.63
CA CYS A 250 6.99 10.80 6.48
C CYS A 250 6.51 12.24 6.71
N TRP A 251 5.20 12.41 6.79
CA TRP A 251 4.49 13.64 7.09
C TRP A 251 3.30 13.33 8.01
N HIS A 252 2.88 14.30 8.82
CA HIS A 252 1.71 14.21 9.69
C HIS A 252 0.47 14.74 8.95
N LEU A 253 -0.59 13.95 8.87
CA LEU A 253 -1.84 14.28 8.19
C LEU A 253 -2.84 14.86 9.21
N SER A 254 -3.10 16.17 9.15
CA SER A 254 -4.00 16.83 10.09
C SER A 254 -4.45 18.19 9.55
N GLU A 255 -5.67 18.62 9.83
CA GLU A 255 -6.13 19.98 9.49
C GLU A 255 -5.50 21.06 10.38
N PHE A 256 -5.01 20.66 11.57
CA PHE A 256 -4.47 21.55 12.61
C PHE A 256 -3.06 21.13 13.02
N GLU A 257 -2.33 22.07 13.63
CA GLU A 257 -1.05 21.77 14.27
C GLU A 257 -1.23 20.80 15.45
N SER A 258 -0.28 19.89 15.64
CA SER A 258 -0.26 18.96 16.77
C SER A 258 0.81 19.35 17.79
N ALA A 259 0.37 19.71 19.00
CA ALA A 259 1.26 19.98 20.14
C ALA A 259 2.13 18.76 20.47
N GLY A 260 1.56 17.55 20.40
CA GLY A 260 2.31 16.31 20.61
C GLY A 260 3.42 16.10 19.57
N MET A 261 3.15 16.44 18.31
CA MET A 261 4.15 16.34 17.24
C MET A 261 5.26 17.38 17.40
N TRP A 262 4.94 18.60 17.85
CA TRP A 262 5.96 19.56 18.24
C TRP A 262 6.87 18.93 19.30
N SER A 263 6.34 18.49 20.43
CA SER A 263 7.12 17.89 21.53
C SER A 263 7.99 16.70 21.11
N LEU A 264 7.53 15.86 20.19
CA LEU A 264 8.30 14.71 19.68
C LEU A 264 9.53 15.12 18.86
N TYR A 265 9.45 16.24 18.14
CA TYR A 265 10.47 16.72 17.21
C TYR A 265 11.28 17.92 17.76
N SER A 266 10.76 18.62 18.77
CA SER A 266 11.37 19.76 19.44
C SER A 266 12.19 19.33 20.66
N LYS A 267 13.13 18.40 20.46
CA LYS A 267 14.15 18.12 21.49
C LYS A 267 15.04 19.34 21.78
N THR A 268 14.99 20.33 20.90
CA THR A 268 15.57 21.67 21.03
C THR A 268 14.46 22.70 20.86
N GLU A 269 14.60 23.88 21.48
CA GLU A 269 13.68 25.03 21.27
C GLU A 269 13.68 25.51 19.80
N GLU A 270 14.65 25.07 19.01
CA GLU A 270 14.89 25.39 17.60
C GLU A 270 14.18 24.44 16.62
N ALA A 271 12.90 24.15 16.88
CA ALA A 271 12.10 23.30 15.99
C ALA A 271 11.38 24.12 14.90
N ILE A 272 11.26 23.50 13.73
CA ILE A 272 10.61 24.03 12.55
C ILE A 272 9.56 23.04 12.06
N CYS A 273 8.46 23.54 11.54
CA CYS A 273 7.48 22.75 10.84
C CYS A 273 7.21 23.32 9.45
N ILE A 274 7.20 22.45 8.44
CA ILE A 274 6.80 22.79 7.08
C ILE A 274 5.37 22.30 6.88
N GLN A 275 4.49 23.18 6.42
CA GLN A 275 3.12 22.83 6.05
C GLN A 275 2.94 22.80 4.53
N SER A 276 2.24 21.79 4.05
CA SER A 276 1.83 21.56 2.66
C SER A 276 0.41 20.99 2.66
N THR A 277 -0.10 20.62 1.49
CA THR A 277 -1.29 19.77 1.33
C THR A 277 -0.95 18.46 0.63
N TYR A 278 -1.81 17.44 0.77
CA TYR A 278 -1.66 16.18 0.03
C TYR A 278 -1.64 16.42 -1.49
N ALA A 279 -2.54 17.26 -2.01
CA ALA A 279 -2.63 17.60 -3.42
C ALA A 279 -1.30 18.15 -3.97
N LYS A 280 -0.68 19.12 -3.29
CA LYS A 280 0.61 19.70 -3.70
C LYS A 280 1.74 18.67 -3.72
N MET A 281 1.80 17.83 -2.69
CA MET A 281 2.78 16.74 -2.65
C MET A 281 2.58 15.76 -3.82
N ARG A 282 1.34 15.35 -4.08
CA ARG A 282 1.03 14.42 -5.17
C ARG A 282 1.31 15.03 -6.54
N GLU A 283 1.06 16.33 -6.73
CA GLU A 283 1.32 17.05 -7.98
C GLU A 283 2.82 17.16 -8.28
N ILE A 284 3.64 17.43 -7.26
CA ILE A 284 5.06 17.71 -7.47
C ILE A 284 5.94 16.46 -7.49
N LEU A 285 5.53 15.38 -6.81
CA LEU A 285 6.28 14.13 -6.78
C LEU A 285 5.99 13.28 -8.03
N ASP A 286 7.04 12.63 -8.55
CA ASP A 286 6.96 11.71 -9.69
C ASP A 286 5.89 10.63 -9.46
N VAL A 287 5.18 10.26 -10.52
CA VAL A 287 4.10 9.25 -10.50
C VAL A 287 4.55 7.88 -9.99
N ASN A 288 5.85 7.57 -10.02
CA ASN A 288 6.44 6.34 -9.50
C ASN A 288 6.71 6.39 -7.99
N ILE A 289 6.56 7.56 -7.35
CA ILE A 289 6.61 7.70 -5.89
C ILE A 289 5.21 7.43 -5.35
N ASN A 290 5.05 6.36 -4.58
CA ASN A 290 3.76 6.02 -3.99
C ASN A 290 3.53 6.88 -2.73
N ILE A 291 2.31 7.38 -2.54
CA ILE A 291 1.95 8.16 -1.34
C ILE A 291 0.77 7.46 -0.68
N GLY A 292 0.90 7.08 0.59
CA GLY A 292 -0.14 6.34 1.30
C GLY A 292 -0.22 6.70 2.77
N MET A 293 -1.43 6.60 3.32
CA MET A 293 -1.69 6.78 4.75
C MET A 293 -1.23 5.55 5.52
N VAL A 294 -0.62 5.75 6.69
CA VAL A 294 -0.23 4.69 7.59
C VAL A 294 -1.46 4.14 8.30
N ARG A 295 -1.56 2.81 8.36
CA ARG A 295 -2.58 2.08 9.10
C ARG A 295 -2.01 1.63 10.42
N TYR A 296 -2.76 1.89 11.49
CA TYR A 296 -2.39 1.52 12.83
C TYR A 296 -3.14 0.24 13.20
N VAL A 297 -2.41 -0.78 13.62
CA VAL A 297 -2.96 -2.12 13.91
C VAL A 297 -2.35 -2.72 15.18
N ASP A 298 -3.08 -3.63 15.81
CA ASP A 298 -2.59 -4.49 16.89
C ASP A 298 -1.69 -5.58 16.31
N TYR A 299 -0.37 -5.43 16.50
CA TYR A 299 0.62 -6.37 15.98
C TYR A 299 0.49 -7.78 16.56
N GLU A 300 -0.19 -7.99 17.69
CA GLU A 300 -0.38 -9.33 18.25
C GLU A 300 -1.44 -10.14 17.51
N LYS A 301 -2.45 -9.45 16.95
CA LYS A 301 -3.71 -10.07 16.50
C LYS A 301 -3.99 -9.86 15.01
N GLU A 302 -3.58 -8.73 14.45
CA GLU A 302 -3.99 -8.33 13.11
C GLU A 302 -2.97 -8.70 12.04
N TRP A 303 -3.47 -9.15 10.89
CA TRP A 303 -2.67 -9.54 9.73
C TRP A 303 -2.39 -8.34 8.83
N ILE A 304 -1.11 -8.11 8.53
CA ILE A 304 -0.68 -7.14 7.53
C ILE A 304 -0.61 -7.85 6.16
N PRO A 305 -1.23 -7.32 5.10
CA PRO A 305 -1.28 -7.97 3.79
C PRO A 305 0.12 -8.24 3.24
N GLU A 306 0.37 -9.46 2.77
CA GLU A 306 1.64 -9.89 2.16
C GLU A 306 1.58 -9.95 0.63
N ASN A 307 0.40 -9.73 0.04
CA ASN A 307 0.19 -9.63 -1.41
C ASN A 307 0.77 -8.33 -2.01
N ASN A 308 1.09 -7.36 -1.16
CA ASN A 308 1.78 -6.14 -1.51
C ASN A 308 3.06 -6.00 -0.67
N ILE A 309 4.21 -6.06 -1.33
CA ILE A 309 5.51 -6.00 -0.67
C ILE A 309 5.78 -4.65 0.02
N LEU A 310 5.02 -3.60 -0.30
CA LEU A 310 5.13 -2.28 0.34
C LEU A 310 4.22 -2.10 1.55
N ALA A 311 3.31 -3.04 1.80
CA ALA A 311 2.42 -3.00 2.97
C ALA A 311 3.15 -2.74 4.30
N PRO A 312 4.22 -3.45 4.68
CA PRO A 312 4.84 -3.26 6.01
C PRO A 312 5.45 -1.87 6.22
N PHE A 313 5.57 -1.03 5.19
CA PHE A 313 6.03 0.35 5.30
C PHE A 313 4.89 1.37 5.49
N LEU A 314 3.63 0.91 5.42
CA LEU A 314 2.41 1.66 5.64
C LEU A 314 1.56 1.08 6.78
N TYR A 315 2.13 0.18 7.58
CA TYR A 315 1.52 -0.31 8.81
C TYR A 315 2.44 -0.01 9.98
N LYS A 316 1.84 0.43 11.08
CA LYS A 316 2.53 0.76 12.33
C LYS A 316 1.73 0.24 13.50
N ARG A 317 2.38 0.09 14.65
CA ARG A 317 1.74 -0.38 15.89
C ARG A 317 0.71 0.64 16.37
N GLN A 318 -0.42 0.18 16.90
CA GLN A 318 -1.52 1.03 17.39
C GLN A 318 -1.06 2.18 18.31
N SER A 319 -0.05 1.98 19.14
CA SER A 319 0.48 3.00 20.06
C SER A 319 1.00 4.28 19.40
N PHE A 320 1.26 4.25 18.08
CA PHE A 320 1.75 5.37 17.30
C PHE A 320 0.64 6.11 16.53
N GLU A 321 -0.63 5.75 16.73
CA GLU A 321 -1.77 6.32 15.99
C GLU A 321 -1.85 7.85 16.06
N HIS A 322 -1.38 8.45 17.16
CA HIS A 322 -1.32 9.91 17.32
C HIS A 322 -0.44 10.61 16.27
N GLU A 323 0.50 9.90 15.63
CA GLU A 323 1.35 10.46 14.58
C GLU A 323 0.62 10.69 13.25
N GLN A 324 -0.57 10.07 13.03
CA GLN A 324 -1.40 10.22 11.82
C GLN A 324 -0.58 10.32 10.53
N GLU A 325 0.31 9.35 10.30
CA GLU A 325 1.34 9.48 9.28
C GLU A 325 0.79 9.29 7.85
N ILE A 326 1.35 10.06 6.92
CA ILE A 326 1.31 9.81 5.49
C ILE A 326 2.74 9.74 4.93
N ARG A 327 3.00 8.76 4.08
CA ARG A 327 4.35 8.41 3.62
C ARG A 327 4.45 8.48 2.10
N ALA A 328 5.44 9.22 1.62
CA ALA A 328 5.92 9.09 0.25
C ALA A 328 7.02 8.01 0.21
N ILE A 329 6.89 7.02 -0.69
CA ILE A 329 7.69 5.79 -0.70
C ILE A 329 8.31 5.57 -2.08
N ILE A 330 9.63 5.35 -2.09
CA ILE A 330 10.42 4.97 -3.26
C ILE A 330 10.97 3.56 -3.02
N SER A 331 10.74 2.65 -3.97
CA SER A 331 11.35 1.32 -3.97
C SER A 331 12.35 1.21 -5.11
N LYS A 332 13.62 0.93 -4.79
CA LYS A 332 14.70 0.65 -5.75
C LYS A 332 14.87 -0.86 -5.99
N SER A 333 13.77 -1.62 -5.91
CA SER A 333 13.80 -3.05 -6.20
C SER A 333 13.76 -3.30 -7.71
N ASN A 334 14.89 -3.74 -8.28
CA ASN A 334 14.99 -4.12 -9.69
C ASN A 334 14.44 -5.53 -9.98
N SER A 335 14.01 -6.28 -8.96
CA SER A 335 13.55 -7.66 -9.11
C SER A 335 12.10 -7.71 -9.60
N LYS A 336 11.87 -8.40 -10.72
CA LYS A 336 10.53 -8.63 -11.30
C LYS A 336 9.69 -9.57 -10.44
N THR A 337 10.33 -10.45 -9.66
CA THR A 337 9.67 -11.31 -8.68
C THR A 337 10.47 -11.35 -7.37
N PHE A 338 9.81 -11.67 -6.25
CA PHE A 338 10.48 -11.87 -4.95
C PHE A 338 11.41 -13.10 -4.96
N LEU A 339 11.36 -13.96 -5.99
CA LEU A 339 12.25 -15.11 -6.18
C LEU A 339 13.57 -14.72 -6.88
N ASP A 340 13.60 -13.59 -7.60
CA ASP A 340 14.78 -13.10 -8.33
C ASP A 340 15.79 -12.40 -7.39
N ILE A 341 15.92 -12.87 -6.15
CA ILE A 341 16.85 -12.30 -5.17
C ILE A 341 18.26 -12.70 -5.58
N LYS A 342 18.88 -11.86 -6.40
CA LYS A 342 20.32 -11.70 -6.29
C LYS A 342 20.56 -10.89 -5.03
N ASN A 343 21.46 -11.36 -4.17
CA ASN A 343 22.20 -10.49 -3.25
C ASN A 343 22.99 -9.50 -4.11
N SER A 344 22.31 -8.55 -4.73
CA SER A 344 22.98 -7.37 -5.21
C SER A 344 23.28 -6.59 -3.94
N ASP A 345 24.49 -6.74 -3.41
CA ASP A 345 25.11 -5.79 -2.48
C ASP A 345 25.35 -4.46 -3.21
N GLU A 346 24.33 -3.96 -3.91
CA GLU A 346 24.28 -2.57 -4.33
C GLU A 346 24.30 -1.78 -3.05
N ASN A 347 25.45 -1.16 -2.78
CA ASN A 347 25.65 -0.31 -1.63
C ASN A 347 24.84 0.97 -1.85
N LEU A 348 23.53 0.87 -1.66
CA LEU A 348 22.61 1.99 -1.75
C LEU A 348 22.89 2.95 -0.60
N PRO A 349 22.82 4.27 -0.84
CA PRO A 349 23.07 5.25 0.21
C PRO A 349 22.04 5.11 1.35
N ASP A 350 22.38 5.63 2.52
CA ASP A 350 21.50 5.63 3.70
C ASP A 350 20.25 6.51 3.52
N GLY A 351 20.24 7.35 2.50
CA GLY A 351 19.05 8.03 2.01
C GLY A 351 19.30 8.69 0.66
N ILE A 352 18.24 9.16 0.04
CA ILE A 352 18.29 9.80 -1.28
C ILE A 352 17.58 11.15 -1.25
N TRP A 353 18.10 12.09 -2.03
CA TRP A 353 17.45 13.37 -2.28
C TRP A 353 16.54 13.27 -3.50
N VAL A 354 15.33 13.80 -3.36
CA VAL A 354 14.40 14.03 -4.46
C VAL A 354 14.31 15.54 -4.67
N ASN A 355 14.99 16.02 -5.70
CA ASN A 355 15.01 17.44 -6.03
C ASN A 355 13.65 17.86 -6.58
N LEU A 356 13.12 18.96 -6.05
CA LEU A 356 11.82 19.50 -6.44
C LEU A 356 11.72 21.01 -6.16
N ASN A 357 10.75 21.67 -6.76
CA ASN A 357 10.53 23.09 -6.50
C ASN A 357 9.84 23.28 -5.14
N LEU A 358 10.60 23.64 -4.12
CA LEU A 358 10.09 23.86 -2.76
C LEU A 358 8.97 24.92 -2.70
N ASN A 359 8.98 25.94 -3.57
CA ASN A 359 7.90 26.94 -3.64
C ASN A 359 6.55 26.36 -4.09
N ARG A 360 6.55 25.22 -4.78
CA ARG A 360 5.32 24.52 -5.19
C ARG A 360 4.83 23.51 -4.15
N LEU A 361 5.74 23.02 -3.30
CA LEU A 361 5.42 22.07 -2.24
C LEU A 361 4.98 22.80 -0.96
N ILE A 362 5.78 23.75 -0.48
CA ILE A 362 5.63 24.37 0.83
C ILE A 362 4.62 25.51 0.73
N GLU A 363 3.66 25.55 1.66
CA GLU A 363 2.72 26.66 1.82
C GLU A 363 3.14 27.61 2.91
N LYS A 364 3.63 27.09 4.02
CA LYS A 364 4.01 27.86 5.20
C LYS A 364 5.17 27.19 5.92
N VAL A 365 6.00 28.00 6.53
CA VAL A 365 7.02 27.56 7.49
C VAL A 365 6.61 28.07 8.86
N TYR A 366 6.62 27.19 9.85
CA TYR A 366 6.32 27.51 11.24
C TYR A 366 7.57 27.32 12.08
N VAL A 367 7.81 28.24 13.02
CA VAL A 367 8.74 28.02 14.13
C VAL A 367 7.97 27.60 15.37
N ALA A 368 8.62 26.85 16.25
CA ALA A 368 8.05 26.43 17.52
C ALA A 368 7.48 27.62 18.32
N PRO A 369 6.39 27.44 19.08
CA PRO A 369 5.74 28.53 19.80
C PRO A 369 6.70 29.22 20.77
N ASN A 370 7.50 28.44 21.50
CA ASN A 370 8.46 28.91 22.50
C ASN A 370 9.84 29.30 21.95
N SER A 371 9.98 29.39 20.63
CA SER A 371 11.25 29.78 20.04
C SER A 371 11.57 31.27 20.30
N ALA A 372 12.82 31.58 20.63
CA ALA A 372 13.26 32.95 20.84
C ALA A 372 13.07 33.84 19.58
N ASN A 373 12.93 35.15 19.77
CA ASN A 373 12.74 36.12 18.67
C ASN A 373 13.86 36.09 17.63
N TRP A 374 15.11 36.01 18.07
CA TRP A 374 16.25 35.92 17.16
C TRP A 374 16.16 34.68 16.25
N PHE A 375 15.59 33.57 16.73
CA PHE A 375 15.46 32.33 15.93
C PHE A 375 14.39 32.49 14.86
N PHE A 376 13.26 33.11 15.18
CA PHE A 376 12.23 33.45 14.19
C PHE A 376 12.79 34.34 13.08
N GLU A 377 13.51 35.40 13.45
CA GLU A 377 14.18 36.30 12.50
C GLU A 377 15.24 35.57 11.66
N LEU A 378 16.01 34.66 12.27
CA LEU A 378 16.95 33.81 11.55
C LEU A 378 16.25 32.96 10.49
N VAL A 379 15.14 32.30 10.84
CA VAL A 379 14.37 31.49 9.89
C VAL A 379 13.82 32.35 8.75
N GLN A 380 13.31 33.55 9.05
CA GLN A 380 12.87 34.51 8.02
C GLN A 380 14.00 34.89 7.06
N ASN A 381 15.17 35.23 7.60
CA ASN A 381 16.33 35.61 6.81
C ASN A 381 16.82 34.44 5.93
N VAL A 382 16.83 33.22 6.47
CA VAL A 382 17.21 32.01 5.73
C VAL A 382 16.22 31.71 4.61
N VAL A 383 14.91 31.75 4.89
CA VAL A 383 13.86 31.55 3.87
C VAL A 383 14.00 32.56 2.73
N SER A 384 14.25 33.83 3.05
CA SER A 384 14.51 34.89 2.07
C SER A 384 15.78 34.64 1.26
N ALA A 385 16.90 34.31 1.92
CA ALA A 385 18.19 34.06 1.27
C ALA A 385 18.13 32.89 0.26
N TYR A 386 17.34 31.86 0.56
CA TYR A 386 17.12 30.72 -0.34
C TYR A 386 15.98 30.94 -1.36
N LYS A 387 15.36 32.14 -1.39
CA LYS A 387 14.27 32.52 -2.31
C LYS A 387 13.07 31.59 -2.22
N LEU A 388 12.72 31.18 -1.00
CA LEU A 388 11.50 30.45 -0.71
C LEU A 388 10.41 31.49 -0.37
N ASN A 389 9.50 31.71 -1.31
CA ASN A 389 8.45 32.72 -1.27
C ASN A 389 7.23 32.21 -0.49
N VAL A 390 7.42 31.89 0.79
CA VAL A 390 6.38 31.40 1.69
C VAL A 390 6.41 32.17 3.01
N PRO A 391 5.26 32.40 3.66
CA PRO A 391 5.23 33.03 4.97
C PRO A 391 5.93 32.15 6.01
N VAL A 392 6.69 32.81 6.89
CA VAL A 392 7.23 32.23 8.13
C VAL A 392 6.36 32.73 9.29
N LEU A 393 5.80 31.81 10.05
CA LEU A 393 4.86 32.08 11.15
C LEU A 393 5.38 31.48 12.46
N ARG A 394 4.93 32.02 13.57
CA ARG A 394 5.01 31.33 14.87
C ARG A 394 3.81 30.40 15.00
N SER A 395 4.01 29.23 15.60
CA SER A 395 2.90 28.37 15.99
C SER A 395 2.00 29.09 16.99
N SER A 396 0.68 28.99 16.80
CA SER A 396 -0.32 29.63 17.68
C SER A 396 -0.69 28.79 18.91
N LEU A 397 -0.04 27.64 19.11
CA LEU A 397 -0.42 26.67 20.15
C LEU A 397 -0.20 27.17 21.59
N GLU A 398 0.58 28.22 21.79
CA GLU A 398 0.80 28.86 23.10
C GLU A 398 0.45 30.35 23.09
N GLU A 399 -0.51 30.76 22.25
CA GLU A 399 -1.13 32.08 22.41
C GLU A 399 -1.82 32.18 23.80
N GLU A 400 -1.77 33.37 24.40
CA GLU A 400 -2.40 33.59 25.71
C GLU A 400 -3.89 33.21 25.63
N PRO A 401 -4.38 32.35 26.55
CA PRO A 401 -5.79 31.98 26.58
C PRO A 401 -6.64 33.20 26.94
N PHE A 402 -7.80 33.30 26.30
CA PHE A 402 -8.82 34.28 26.68
C PHE A 402 -9.62 33.71 27.87
N TYR A 403 -9.57 34.39 29.02
CA TYR A 403 -10.27 34.00 30.25
C TYR A 403 -11.63 34.69 30.39
#